data_AF-W1XH08-F1
#
_entry.id   AF-W1XH08-F1
#
_cell.length_a   1.000
_cell.length_b   1.000
_cell.length_c   1.000
_cell.angle_alpha   90.00
_cell.angle_beta   90.00
_cell.angle_gamma   90.00
#
_symmetry.space_group_name_H-M   'P 1'
#
loop_
_entity.id
_entity.type
_entity.pdbx_description
1 polymer ?
#
loop_
_entity_poly.entity_id
_entity_poly.type
_entity_poly.pdbx_seq_one_letter_code
_entity_poly.pdbx_strand_id
1 'polypeptide(L)'
;GLLKHYEAINPFISSTTDSLNRLKPGFEAPVCIVTSLGTDPSEPSRNRTILCGLIRDIDNPMATRYELRSPNPYTNTYTALALIFISAFDGMKYAITSGKTQAQLEA
;
A
#
# COMPACT_ATOMS: atom_id res chain seq x y z
N GLY A 1 5.70 5.65 4.18
CA GLY A 1 6.09 4.51 5.03
C GLY A 1 5.98 3.21 4.26
N LEU A 2 4.77 2.65 4.14
CA LEU A 2 4.52 1.36 3.50
C LEU A 2 5.20 1.20 2.12
N LEU A 3 4.97 2.13 1.18
CA LEU A 3 5.59 2.07 -0.16
C LEU A 3 7.12 2.14 -0.10
N LYS A 4 7.68 2.99 0.78
CA LYS A 4 9.13 3.18 0.94
C LYS A 4 9.83 1.90 1.40
N HIS A 5 9.21 1.15 2.32
CA HIS A 5 9.78 -0.07 2.90
C HIS A 5 9.36 -1.34 2.16
N TYR A 6 8.54 -1.20 1.11
CA TYR A 6 7.87 -2.34 0.51
C TYR A 6 8.86 -3.39 -0.04
N GLU A 7 9.94 -2.97 -0.68
CA GLU A 7 10.96 -3.89 -1.20
C GLU A 7 11.58 -4.76 -0.11
N ALA A 8 11.81 -4.19 1.08
CA ALA A 8 12.39 -4.89 2.21
C ALA A 8 11.41 -5.88 2.86
N ILE A 9 10.11 -5.54 2.90
CA ILE A 9 9.10 -6.39 3.52
C ILE A 9 8.46 -7.39 2.55
N ASN A 10 8.53 -7.15 1.24
CA ASN A 10 7.89 -7.98 0.21
C ASN A 10 8.29 -9.46 0.29
N PRO A 11 9.55 -9.86 0.57
CA PRO A 11 9.91 -11.27 0.72
C PRO A 11 9.12 -12.01 1.80
N PHE A 12 8.60 -11.30 2.81
CA PHE A 12 7.75 -11.89 3.86
C PHE A 12 6.26 -11.90 3.48
N ILE A 13 5.86 -11.00 2.57
CA ILE A 13 4.47 -10.86 2.10
C ILE A 13 4.22 -11.82 0.93
N SER A 14 5.12 -11.84 -0.05
CA SER A 14 5.07 -12.63 -1.28
C SER A 14 6.23 -13.62 -1.30
N SER A 15 6.18 -14.63 -0.43
CA SER A 15 7.31 -15.53 -0.14
C SER A 15 7.35 -16.79 -1.01
N THR A 16 6.34 -17.05 -1.84
CA THR A 16 6.23 -18.28 -2.62
C THR A 16 6.49 -18.05 -4.11
N THR A 17 6.98 -19.09 -4.81
CA THR A 17 7.12 -19.05 -6.28
C THR A 17 5.81 -18.73 -6.98
N ASP A 18 4.69 -19.23 -6.45
CA ASP A 18 3.34 -18.91 -6.94
C ASP A 18 3.03 -17.41 -6.85
N SER A 19 3.38 -16.76 -5.73
CA SER A 19 3.22 -15.30 -5.58
C SER A 19 3.98 -14.52 -6.65
N LEU A 20 5.20 -14.95 -6.99
CA LEU A 20 6.03 -14.31 -8.02
C LEU A 20 5.54 -14.60 -9.44
N ASN A 21 4.87 -15.73 -9.66
CA ASN A 21 4.20 -16.01 -10.93
C ASN A 21 2.96 -15.13 -11.12
N ARG A 22 2.26 -14.80 -10.04
CA ARG A 22 1.16 -13.82 -10.04
C ARG A 22 1.66 -12.39 -10.24
N LEU A 23 2.76 -11.99 -9.58
CA LEU A 23 3.31 -10.63 -9.66
C LEU A 23 4.11 -10.38 -10.96
N LYS A 24 3.44 -10.52 -12.11
CA LYS A 24 4.00 -10.26 -13.45
C LYS A 24 3.14 -9.27 -14.22
N PRO A 25 3.74 -8.45 -15.11
CA PRO A 25 2.97 -7.57 -15.98
C PRO A 25 1.93 -8.35 -16.81
N GLY A 26 0.74 -7.77 -17.00
CA GLY A 26 -0.29 -8.29 -17.92
C GLY A 26 -1.57 -8.85 -17.28
N PHE A 27 -1.65 -8.99 -15.95
CA PHE A 27 -2.80 -9.59 -15.25
C PHE A 27 -3.35 -8.72 -14.10
N GLU A 28 -3.36 -7.39 -14.25
CA GLU A 28 -3.67 -6.42 -13.18
C GLU A 28 -2.84 -6.59 -11.90
N ALA A 29 -1.73 -7.34 -11.98
CA ALA A 29 -0.90 -7.62 -10.83
C ALA A 29 -0.18 -6.35 -10.34
N PRO A 30 -0.10 -6.14 -9.02
CA PRO A 30 0.56 -4.98 -8.44
C PRO A 30 2.09 -5.10 -8.53
N VAL A 31 2.64 -4.88 -9.72
CA VAL A 31 4.09 -4.98 -9.99
C VAL A 31 4.85 -3.69 -9.66
N CYS A 32 4.16 -2.55 -9.66
CA CYS A 32 4.75 -1.26 -9.34
C CYS A 32 4.44 -0.87 -7.89
N ILE A 33 5.44 -0.34 -7.18
CA ILE A 33 5.31 0.14 -5.80
C ILE A 33 4.69 1.53 -5.82
N VAL A 34 3.38 1.58 -6.07
CA VAL A 34 2.63 2.82 -6.22
C VAL A 34 1.29 2.75 -5.48
N THR A 35 0.78 3.92 -5.13
CA THR A 35 -0.60 4.12 -4.70
C THR A 35 -1.30 5.05 -5.69
N SER A 36 -2.64 5.07 -5.65
CA SER A 36 -3.44 6.02 -6.39
C SER A 36 -4.49 6.60 -5.46
N LEU A 37 -4.45 7.92 -5.29
CA LEU A 37 -5.38 8.66 -4.43
C LEU A 37 -6.63 9.15 -5.19
N GLY A 38 -6.66 8.96 -6.51
CA GLY A 38 -7.66 9.53 -7.42
C GLY A 38 -7.14 10.83 -8.05
N THR A 39 -7.91 11.37 -9.00
CA THR A 39 -7.64 12.69 -9.60
C THR A 39 -7.82 13.80 -8.58
N ASP A 40 -8.72 13.61 -7.63
CA ASP A 40 -9.04 14.52 -6.54
C ASP A 40 -9.27 13.74 -5.22
N PRO A 41 -8.97 14.28 -4.03
CA PRO A 41 -9.26 13.65 -2.76
C PRO A 41 -10.76 13.34 -2.53
N SER A 42 -11.68 14.02 -3.23
CA SER A 42 -13.12 13.74 -3.19
C SER A 42 -13.54 12.58 -4.09
N GLU A 43 -12.72 12.17 -5.07
CA GLU A 43 -13.06 11.14 -6.04
C GLU A 43 -12.32 9.82 -5.79
N PRO A 44 -13.01 8.72 -5.46
CA PRO A 44 -12.37 7.41 -5.25
C PRO A 44 -11.62 6.91 -6.49
N SER A 45 -10.35 6.54 -6.33
CA SER A 45 -9.61 5.85 -7.39
C SER A 45 -10.15 4.43 -7.59
N ARG A 46 -10.37 4.04 -8.85
CA ARG A 46 -10.74 2.66 -9.23
C ARG A 46 -9.56 1.87 -9.80
N ASN A 47 -8.33 2.38 -9.68
CA ASN A 47 -7.17 1.69 -10.23
C ASN A 47 -6.90 0.39 -9.45
N ARG A 48 -6.97 -0.75 -10.14
CA ARG A 48 -6.74 -2.10 -9.58
C ARG A 48 -5.31 -2.60 -9.70
N THR A 49 -4.50 -1.97 -10.56
CA THR A 49 -3.12 -2.42 -10.88
C THR A 49 -2.06 -1.85 -9.94
N ILE A 50 -2.44 -0.97 -9.03
CA ILE A 50 -1.57 -0.36 -8.01
C ILE A 50 -1.39 -1.26 -6.80
N LEU A 51 -0.24 -1.17 -6.14
CA LEU A 51 0.13 -2.01 -5.01
C LEU A 51 -0.71 -1.76 -3.76
N CYS A 52 -0.90 -0.51 -3.41
CA CYS A 52 -1.65 -0.11 -2.22
C CYS A 52 -2.78 0.85 -2.60
N GLY A 53 -4.03 0.39 -2.54
CA GLY A 53 -5.20 1.17 -2.94
C GLY A 53 -5.86 1.90 -1.80
N LEU A 54 -6.18 3.17 -2.02
CA LEU A 54 -7.06 3.92 -1.12
C LEU A 54 -8.51 3.54 -1.44
N ILE A 55 -9.15 2.81 -0.53
CA ILE A 55 -10.56 2.44 -0.61
C ILE A 55 -11.36 3.45 0.20
N ARG A 56 -12.35 4.07 -0.43
CA ARG A 56 -13.24 5.07 0.18
C ARG A 56 -14.67 4.79 -0.20
N ASP A 57 -15.55 5.17 0.71
CA ASP A 57 -16.98 5.27 0.48
C ASP A 57 -17.38 6.72 0.77
N ILE A 58 -18.05 7.37 -0.17
CA ILE A 58 -18.47 8.77 -0.05
C ILE A 58 -19.54 8.90 1.03
N ASP A 59 -20.40 7.90 1.16
CA ASP A 59 -21.51 7.89 2.13
C ASP A 59 -21.05 7.44 3.53
N ASN A 60 -19.87 6.82 3.63
CA ASN A 60 -19.32 6.33 4.88
C ASN A 60 -17.83 6.68 5.06
N PRO A 61 -17.52 7.80 5.73
CA PRO A 61 -16.15 8.21 6.01
C PRO A 61 -15.33 7.15 6.77
N MET A 62 -15.98 6.34 7.62
CA MET A 62 -15.34 5.30 8.42
C MET A 62 -14.90 4.07 7.60
N ALA A 63 -15.36 3.94 6.35
CA ALA A 63 -14.91 2.88 5.45
C ALA A 63 -13.53 3.15 4.83
N THR A 64 -13.00 4.37 5.00
CA THR A 64 -11.73 4.82 4.41
C THR A 64 -10.56 4.00 4.94
N ARG A 65 -9.86 3.31 4.04
CA ARG A 65 -8.72 2.46 4.39
C ARG A 65 -7.76 2.26 3.22
N TYR A 66 -6.57 1.77 3.54
CA TYR A 66 -5.61 1.29 2.54
C TYR A 66 -5.70 -0.23 2.39
N GLU A 67 -5.65 -0.69 1.14
CA GLU A 67 -5.66 -2.10 0.75
C GLU A 67 -4.33 -2.46 0.10
N LEU A 68 -3.54 -3.32 0.74
CA LEU A 68 -2.34 -3.89 0.13
C LEU A 68 -2.72 -5.12 -0.70
N ARG A 69 -2.36 -5.14 -1.99
CA ARG A 69 -2.85 -6.14 -2.96
C ARG A 69 -1.88 -7.27 -3.30
N SER A 70 -0.67 -7.21 -2.78
CA SER A 70 0.34 -8.24 -3.00
C SER A 70 0.16 -9.54 -2.20
N PRO A 71 -0.41 -9.56 -0.97
CA PRO A 71 -0.59 -10.80 -0.22
C PRO A 71 -1.35 -11.88 -1.01
N ASN A 72 -1.04 -13.14 -0.72
CA ASN A 72 -1.73 -14.31 -1.26
C ASN A 72 -2.12 -15.27 -0.10
N PRO A 73 -2.84 -16.38 -0.37
CA PRO A 73 -3.25 -17.32 0.69
C PRO A 73 -2.11 -17.98 1.47
N TYR A 74 -0.86 -17.89 0.98
CA TYR A 74 0.33 -18.42 1.65
C TYR A 74 1.06 -17.37 2.49
N THR A 75 0.65 -16.11 2.44
CA THR A 75 1.21 -15.05 3.27
C THR A 75 0.95 -15.34 4.76
N ASN A 76 1.99 -15.29 5.59
CA ASN A 76 1.81 -15.33 7.04
C ASN A 76 1.15 -14.03 7.51
N THR A 77 -0.12 -14.10 7.88
CA THR A 77 -0.92 -12.94 8.29
C THR A 77 -0.31 -12.17 9.46
N TYR A 78 0.23 -12.86 10.47
CA TYR A 78 0.82 -12.20 11.63
C TYR A 78 2.06 -11.39 11.27
N THR A 79 2.95 -11.98 10.48
CA THR A 79 4.16 -11.31 10.01
C THR A 79 3.81 -10.14 9.09
N ALA A 80 2.88 -10.34 8.15
CA ALA A 80 2.44 -9.28 7.24
C ALA A 80 1.85 -8.10 8.00
N LEU A 81 0.96 -8.33 8.96
CA LEU A 81 0.37 -7.27 9.78
C LEU A 81 1.42 -6.49 10.57
N ALA A 82 2.37 -7.18 11.20
CA ALA A 82 3.45 -6.55 11.95
C ALA A 82 4.34 -5.66 11.05
N LEU A 83 4.73 -6.16 9.87
CA LEU A 83 5.58 -5.43 8.93
C LEU A 83 4.86 -4.23 8.31
N ILE A 84 3.58 -4.40 7.94
CA ILE A 84 2.75 -3.31 7.43
C ILE A 84 2.62 -2.21 8.49
N PHE A 85 2.35 -2.60 9.74
CA PHE A 85 2.21 -1.66 10.86
C PHE A 85 3.50 -0.87 11.10
N ILE A 86 4.64 -1.55 11.25
CA ILE A 86 5.93 -0.87 11.51
C ILE A 86 6.30 0.05 10.34
N SER A 87 6.06 -0.39 9.10
CA SER A 87 6.35 0.42 7.90
C SER A 87 5.45 1.66 7.80
N ALA A 88 4.17 1.53 8.14
CA ALA A 88 3.25 2.66 8.20
C ALA A 88 3.61 3.62 9.33
N PHE A 89 3.94 3.08 10.51
CA PHE A 89 4.33 3.85 11.68
C PHE A 89 5.58 4.70 11.44
N ASP A 90 6.62 4.15 10.80
CA ASP A 90 7.80 4.91 10.40
C ASP A 90 7.43 6.09 9.48
N GLY A 91 6.50 5.87 8.54
CA GLY A 91 5.97 6.94 7.68
C GLY A 91 5.26 8.05 8.46
N MET A 92 4.42 7.69 9.42
CA MET A 92 3.74 8.66 10.28
C MET A 92 4.73 9.44 11.14
N LYS A 93 5.71 8.75 11.72
CA LYS A 93 6.78 9.38 12.51
C LYS A 93 7.55 10.39 11.68
N TYR A 94 7.92 10.03 10.44
CA TYR A 94 8.58 10.95 9.51
C TYR A 94 7.72 12.18 9.20
N ALA A 95 6.42 12.00 8.95
CA ALA A 95 5.52 13.13 8.68
C ALA A 95 5.49 14.12 9.85
N ILE A 96 5.49 13.62 11.09
CA ILE A 96 5.43 14.46 12.31
C ILE A 96 6.79 15.12 12.61
N THR A 97 7.91 14.39 12.46
CA THR A 97 9.22 14.88 12.92
C THR A 97 10.03 15.62 11.85
N SER A 98 9.65 15.54 10.57
CA SER A 98 10.44 16.10 9.46
C SER A 98 10.39 17.62 9.37
N GLY A 99 9.46 18.29 10.06
CA GLY A 99 9.25 19.73 9.93
C GLY A 99 8.76 20.17 8.54
N LYS A 100 8.35 19.21 7.69
CA LYS A 100 7.84 19.48 6.35
C LYS A 100 6.40 19.96 6.39
N THR A 101 6.08 20.88 5.50
CA THR A 101 4.69 21.26 5.19
C THR A 101 3.98 20.13 4.45
N GLN A 102 2.65 20.16 4.43
CA GLN A 102 1.84 19.20 3.68
C GLN A 102 2.23 19.13 2.20
N ALA A 103 2.40 20.28 1.54
CA ALA A 103 2.82 20.34 0.13
C ALA A 103 4.19 19.68 -0.11
N GLN A 104 5.11 19.74 0.86
CA GLN A 104 6.42 19.08 0.79
C GLN A 104 6.38 17.57 1.11
N LEU A 105 5.28 17.08 1.68
CA LEU A 105 5.02 15.66 1.90
C LEU A 105 4.26 15.04 0.72
N GLU A 106 3.49 15.85 -0.01
CA GLU A 106 2.75 15.46 -1.21
C GLU A 106 3.61 15.46 -2.49
N ALA A 107 4.67 16.27 -2.51
CA ALA A 107 5.68 16.32 -3.58
C ALA A 107 6.69 15.16 -3.51
#